data_AF-A0A840GVI8-F1
#
_entry.id   AF-A0A840GVI8-F1
#
_cell.length_a   1.000
_cell.length_b   1.000
_cell.length_c   1.000
_cell.angle_alpha   90.00
_cell.angle_beta   90.00
_cell.angle_gamma   90.00
#
_symmetry.space_group_name_H-M   'P 1'
#
loop_
_entity.id
_entity.type
_entity.pdbx_description
1 polymer ?
#
loop_
_entity_poly.entity_id
_entity_poly.type
_entity_poly.pdbx_seq_one_letter_code
_entity_poly.pdbx_strand_id
1 'polypeptide(L)'
;MGFRPIKQDSSLEDRLSHLLSELCVDWGFCIPPADAQRIASTKTLTADQFAHAVLTAEGFVAEYEKRWFVQIRQRFIDRFGHEIRAED
;
A
#
# COMPACT_ATOMS: atom_id res chain seq x y z
N MET A 1 7.46 25.79 -5.47
CA MET A 1 6.26 24.96 -5.68
C MET A 1 5.66 24.59 -4.34
N GLY A 2 4.35 24.72 -4.18
CA GLY A 2 3.67 24.65 -2.88
C GLY A 2 3.54 23.22 -2.36
N PHE A 3 4.14 22.95 -1.21
CA PHE A 3 3.77 21.83 -0.35
C PHE A 3 2.41 22.16 0.27
N ARG A 4 1.35 21.51 -0.20
CA ARG A 4 0.03 21.59 0.44
C ARG A 4 0.08 20.88 1.80
N PRO A 5 -0.63 21.40 2.80
CA PRO A 5 -0.48 21.01 4.19
C PRO A 5 -0.86 19.55 4.42
N ILE A 6 0.00 18.86 5.16
CA ILE A 6 -0.26 17.65 5.93
C ILE A 6 -1.61 17.73 6.64
N LYS A 7 -2.66 17.15 6.05
CA LYS A 7 -3.85 16.77 6.81
C LYS A 7 -3.57 15.42 7.47
N GLN A 8 -2.97 15.53 8.64
CA GLN A 8 -2.88 14.48 9.62
C GLN A 8 -4.28 14.32 10.23
N ASP A 9 -5.10 13.41 9.69
CA ASP A 9 -6.29 12.91 10.38
C ASP A 9 -6.70 11.56 9.81
N SER A 10 -6.43 10.49 10.57
CA SER A 10 -7.17 9.22 10.72
C SER A 10 -7.71 8.46 9.48
N SER A 11 -7.41 8.87 8.25
CA SER A 11 -7.96 8.27 7.03
C SER A 11 -7.16 7.05 6.60
N LEU A 12 -7.86 6.06 6.04
CA LEU A 12 -7.30 4.86 5.41
C LEU A 12 -6.11 5.19 4.49
N GLU A 13 -6.22 6.29 3.74
CA GLU A 13 -5.22 6.76 2.79
C GLU A 13 -3.87 7.07 3.43
N ASP A 14 -3.87 7.69 4.62
CA ASP A 14 -2.65 8.05 5.34
C ASP A 14 -1.98 6.79 5.90
N ARG A 15 -2.76 5.89 6.50
CA ARG A 15 -2.27 4.60 7.00
C ARG A 15 -1.66 3.76 5.87
N LEU A 16 -2.30 3.74 4.70
CA LEU A 16 -1.79 3.04 3.51
C LEU A 16 -0.51 3.70 2.99
N SER A 17 -0.46 5.03 2.92
CA SER A 17 0.73 5.78 2.50
C SER A 17 1.91 5.53 3.43
N HIS A 18 1.66 5.42 4.73
CA HIS A 18 2.67 5.07 5.72
C HIS A 18 3.16 3.63 5.54
N LEU A 19 2.26 2.67 5.27
CA LEU A 19 2.67 1.30 4.98
C LEU A 19 3.53 1.22 3.71
N LEU A 20 3.15 1.93 2.64
CA LEU A 20 3.93 1.98 1.40
C LEU A 20 5.32 2.57 1.61
N SER A 21 5.43 3.63 2.43
CA SER A 21 6.73 4.22 2.78
C SER A 21 7.62 3.22 3.55
N GLU A 22 7.02 2.46 4.45
CA GLU A 22 7.74 1.41 5.19
C GLU A 22 8.23 0.29 4.28
N LEU A 23 7.44 -0.10 3.27
CA LEU A 23 7.86 -1.11 2.28
C LEU A 23 9.03 -0.60 1.43
N CYS A 24 9.06 0.69 1.09
CA CYS A 24 10.18 1.34 0.41
C CYS A 24 11.46 1.31 1.27
N VAL A 25 11.34 1.60 2.57
CA VAL A 25 12.51 1.63 3.47
C VAL A 25 13.00 0.25 3.87
N ASP A 26 12.10 -0.67 4.24
CA ASP A 26 12.46 -1.99 4.76
C ASP A 26 12.87 -2.94 3.63
N TRP A 27 12.15 -2.90 2.51
CA TRP A 27 12.27 -3.89 1.42
C TRP A 27 12.69 -3.28 0.07
N GLY A 28 12.82 -1.95 -0.03
CA GLY A 28 13.19 -1.29 -1.28
C GLY A 28 12.02 -1.11 -2.27
N PHE A 29 10.78 -1.37 -1.85
CA PHE A 29 9.60 -1.20 -2.71
C PHE A 29 9.15 0.26 -2.78
N CYS A 30 9.84 1.07 -3.58
CA CYS A 30 9.59 2.50 -3.67
C CYS A 30 8.55 2.82 -4.74
N ILE A 31 7.29 2.60 -4.37
CA ILE A 31 6.12 2.86 -5.20
C ILE A 31 6.03 4.36 -5.54
N PRO A 32 5.89 4.72 -6.82
CA PRO A 32 5.74 6.11 -7.22
C PRO A 32 4.48 6.73 -6.60
N PRO A 33 4.52 8.03 -6.25
CA PRO A 33 3.44 8.68 -5.50
C PRO A 33 2.08 8.65 -6.21
N ALA A 34 2.06 8.60 -7.55
CA ALA A 34 0.83 8.49 -8.32
C ALA A 34 0.12 7.15 -8.11
N ASP A 35 0.86 6.04 -8.13
CA ASP A 35 0.32 4.71 -7.87
C ASP A 35 0.01 4.51 -6.40
N ALA A 36 0.87 5.02 -5.50
CA ALA A 36 0.60 5.03 -4.07
C ALA A 36 -0.71 5.73 -3.75
N GLN A 37 -0.97 6.90 -4.34
CA GLN A 37 -2.23 7.62 -4.19
C GLN A 37 -3.41 6.83 -4.76
N ARG A 38 -3.24 6.13 -5.88
CA ARG A 38 -4.30 5.29 -6.47
C ARG A 38 -4.66 4.10 -5.56
N ILE A 39 -3.66 3.44 -4.98
CA ILE A 39 -3.82 2.36 -4.01
C ILE A 39 -4.48 2.89 -2.74
N ALA A 40 -4.00 4.02 -2.23
CA ALA A 40 -4.52 4.67 -1.03
C ALA A 40 -5.98 5.10 -1.19
N SER A 41 -6.35 5.68 -2.35
CA SER A 41 -7.70 6.19 -2.62
C SER A 41 -8.75 5.09 -2.85
N THR A 42 -8.36 3.82 -2.72
CA THR A 42 -9.27 2.68 -2.85
C THR A 42 -10.16 2.57 -1.61
N LYS A 43 -11.48 2.52 -1.84
CA LYS A 43 -12.48 2.43 -0.76
C LYS A 43 -12.46 1.11 0.01
N THR A 44 -12.15 0.00 -0.66
CA THR A 44 -12.06 -1.32 -0.05
C THR A 44 -10.84 -2.03 -0.59
N LEU A 45 -9.90 -2.35 0.28
CA LEU A 45 -8.65 -2.97 -0.13
C LEU A 45 -8.40 -4.24 0.69
N THR A 46 -8.23 -5.34 -0.02
CA THR A 46 -7.85 -6.63 0.58
C THR A 46 -6.34 -6.79 0.54
N ALA A 47 -5.79 -7.61 1.43
CA ALA A 47 -4.36 -7.88 1.48
C ALA A 47 -3.79 -8.40 0.14
N ASP A 48 -4.55 -9.25 -0.57
CA ASP A 48 -4.18 -9.74 -1.91
C ASP A 48 -4.17 -8.62 -2.97
N GLN A 49 -5.19 -7.74 -2.98
CA GLN A 49 -5.22 -6.61 -3.91
C GLN A 49 -4.08 -5.62 -3.64
N PHE A 50 -3.79 -5.34 -2.37
CA PHE A 50 -2.67 -4.50 -1.98
C PHE A 50 -1.34 -5.10 -2.45
N ALA A 51 -1.08 -6.38 -2.16
CA ALA A 51 0.15 -7.05 -2.58
C ALA A 51 0.32 -7.05 -4.11
N HIS A 52 -0.76 -7.30 -4.85
CA HIS A 52 -0.75 -7.25 -6.30
C HIS A 52 -0.44 -5.83 -6.82
N ALA A 53 -1.08 -4.81 -6.23
CA ALA A 53 -0.88 -3.43 -6.65
C ALA A 53 0.53 -2.91 -6.35
N VAL A 54 1.10 -3.25 -5.19
CA VAL A 54 2.49 -2.91 -4.83
C VAL A 54 3.45 -3.55 -5.82
N LEU A 55 3.33 -4.85 -6.09
CA LEU A 55 4.22 -5.53 -7.04
C LEU A 55 4.10 -4.96 -8.45
N THR A 56 2.85 -4.71 -8.90
CA THR A 56 2.60 -4.14 -10.24
C THR A 56 3.18 -2.74 -10.36
N ALA A 57 3.04 -1.90 -9.33
CA ALA A 57 3.53 -0.52 -9.35
C ALA A 57 5.06 -0.42 -9.25
N GLU A 58 5.72 -1.43 -8.69
CA GLU A 58 7.18 -1.58 -8.75
C GLU A 58 7.66 -2.15 -10.11
N GLY A 59 6.74 -2.64 -10.95
CA GLY A 59 7.06 -3.26 -12.24
C GLY A 59 7.34 -4.77 -12.15
N PHE A 60 7.05 -5.41 -11.02
CA PHE A 60 7.08 -6.86 -10.87
C PHE A 60 5.74 -7.49 -11.25
N VAL A 61 5.79 -8.74 -11.70
CA VAL A 61 4.59 -9.54 -11.98
C VAL A 61 4.31 -10.42 -10.77
N ALA A 62 3.19 -10.15 -10.07
CA ALA A 62 2.82 -10.82 -8.83
C ALA A 62 2.74 -12.35 -8.94
N GLU A 63 2.39 -12.88 -10.12
CA GLU A 63 2.29 -14.31 -10.40
C GLU A 63 3.65 -15.03 -10.34
N TYR A 64 4.74 -14.32 -10.68
CA TYR A 64 6.11 -14.85 -10.62
C TYR A 64 6.72 -14.64 -9.24
N GLU A 65 6.49 -13.48 -8.64
CA GLU A 65 7.05 -13.10 -7.33
C GLU A 65 6.19 -13.57 -6.15
N LYS A 66 5.84 -14.86 -6.12
CA LYS A 66 4.98 -15.46 -5.08
C LYS A 66 5.49 -15.24 -3.67
N ARG A 67 6.82 -15.22 -3.47
CA ARG A 67 7.43 -14.98 -2.16
C ARG A 67 7.13 -13.58 -1.67
N TRP A 68 7.37 -12.57 -2.50
CA TRP A 68 7.07 -11.18 -2.15
C TRP A 68 5.58 -10.94 -2.00
N PHE A 69 4.76 -11.56 -2.85
CA PHE A 69 3.32 -11.50 -2.71
C PHE A 69 2.86 -11.94 -1.32
N VAL A 70 3.33 -13.10 -0.84
CA VAL A 70 2.98 -13.60 0.50
C VAL A 70 3.51 -12.68 1.60
N GLN A 71 4.73 -12.14 1.47
CA GLN A 71 5.32 -11.22 2.46
C GLN A 71 4.54 -9.91 2.56
N ILE A 72 4.28 -9.24 1.43
CA ILE A 72 3.53 -7.97 1.37
C ILE A 72 2.11 -8.18 1.90
N ARG A 73 1.46 -9.28 1.50
CA ARG A 73 0.14 -9.67 2.01
C ARG A 73 0.15 -9.84 3.52
N GLN A 74 1.12 -10.57 4.08
CA GLN A 74 1.22 -10.77 5.53
C GLN A 74 1.47 -9.46 6.27
N ARG A 75 2.32 -8.58 5.74
CA ARG A 75 2.59 -7.26 6.33
C ARG A 75 1.35 -6.39 6.36
N PHE A 76 0.52 -6.47 5.34
CA PHE A 76 -0.78 -5.82 5.33
C PHE A 76 -1.71 -6.41 6.40
N ILE A 77 -1.83 -7.74 6.45
CA ILE A 77 -2.69 -8.43 7.42
C ILE A 77 -2.31 -8.10 8.87
N ASP A 78 -1.02 -8.09 9.17
CA ASP A 78 -0.50 -7.74 10.51
C ASP A 78 -0.93 -6.34 10.96
N ARG A 79 -0.97 -5.37 10.04
CA ARG A 79 -1.26 -3.97 10.35
C ARG A 79 -2.74 -3.60 10.26
N PHE A 80 -3.49 -4.29 9.42
CA PHE A 80 -4.81 -3.87 8.98
C PHE A 80 -5.86 -4.99 9.04
N GLY A 81 -5.45 -6.26 9.11
CA GLY A 81 -6.33 -7.41 8.94
C GLY A 81 -6.51 -7.83 7.48
N HIS A 82 -7.46 -8.72 7.23
CA HIS A 82 -7.64 -9.33 5.90
C HIS A 82 -8.18 -8.35 4.84
N GLU A 83 -8.97 -7.38 5.26
CA GLU A 83 -9.43 -6.28 4.41
C GLU A 83 -9.61 -5.02 5.25
N ILE A 84 -9.57 -3.87 4.57
CA ILE A 84 -9.94 -2.59 5.14
C ILE A 84 -10.93 -1.87 4.25
N ARG A 85 -11.78 -1.07 4.89
CA ARG A 85 -12.81 -0.27 4.24
C ARG A 85 -12.64 1.17 4.71
N ALA A 86 -12.65 2.12 3.79
CA ALA A 86 -12.50 3.54 4.05
C ALA A 86 -13.72 4.18 4.76
N GLU A 87 -14.71 3.39 5.17
CA GLU A 87 -15.98 3.84 5.73
C GLU A 87 -16.08 3.67 7.27
N ASP A 88 -14.99 3.31 7.97
CA ASP A 88 -14.95 3.23 9.45
C ASP A 88 -13.85 4.14 10.04
#